data_AF-A0AAP0WVH1-F1
#
_entry.id   AF-A0AAP0WVH1-F1
#
_cell.length_a   1.000
_cell.length_b   1.000
_cell.length_c   1.000
_cell.angle_alpha   90.00
_cell.angle_beta   90.00
_cell.angle_gamma   90.00
#
_symmetry.space_group_name_H-M   'P 1'
#
loop_
_entity.id
_entity.type
_entity.pdbx_description
1 polymer ?
#
loop_
_entity_poly.entity_id
_entity_poly.type
_entity_poly.pdbx_seq_one_letter_code
_entity_poly.pdbx_strand_id
1 'polypeptide(L)'
;MEANRNSSENTERHFGEGTLEEEDEEEMEILKRRISSHPLYGLLVDSHLDCLKVGLGNVVDIDTSHRIVQKQADSRSSLSMFNQEELDQFMEAYCTALNKLKEAMEEPHLETMAFINSMHSQLKDLGRIDPRPAEPATMFSGEGKKLM
;
A
#
# COMPACT_ATOMS: atom_id res chain seq x y z
N MET A 1 -28.82 -68.73 -42.38
CA MET A 1 -27.91 -67.57 -42.49
C MET A 1 -28.02 -66.78 -41.21
N GLU A 2 -26.86 -66.52 -40.61
CA GLU A 2 -26.62 -66.25 -39.20
C GLU A 2 -27.00 -64.84 -38.72
N ALA A 3 -27.11 -64.73 -37.38
CA ALA A 3 -27.28 -63.50 -36.62
C ALA A 3 -25.93 -62.82 -36.34
N ASN A 4 -25.91 -61.47 -36.29
CA ASN A 4 -25.11 -60.65 -35.35
C ASN A 4 -25.47 -59.16 -35.59
N ARG A 5 -26.13 -58.46 -34.66
CA ARG A 5 -25.63 -57.72 -33.48
C ARG A 5 -24.81 -56.46 -33.79
N ASN A 6 -25.20 -55.43 -33.02
CA ASN A 6 -24.41 -54.30 -32.53
C ASN A 6 -24.16 -53.17 -33.54
N SER A 7 -24.10 -51.90 -33.13
CA SER A 7 -24.33 -51.24 -31.85
C SER A 7 -24.35 -49.74 -32.17
N SER A 8 -25.06 -49.01 -31.34
CA SER A 8 -25.02 -47.57 -31.09
C SER A 8 -23.70 -46.88 -31.44
N GLU A 9 -23.80 -45.69 -32.01
CA GLU A 9 -22.89 -44.57 -31.68
C GLU A 9 -23.63 -43.24 -31.92
N ASN A 10 -24.37 -42.84 -30.88
CA ASN A 10 -24.68 -41.46 -30.60
C ASN A 10 -23.34 -40.77 -30.30
N THR A 11 -22.74 -40.12 -31.28
CA THR A 11 -21.62 -39.21 -31.02
C THR A 11 -22.19 -37.81 -30.86
N GLU A 12 -22.71 -37.54 -29.67
CA GLU A 12 -22.70 -36.19 -29.10
C GLU A 12 -21.24 -35.70 -29.14
N ARG A 13 -20.90 -34.93 -30.16
CA ARG A 13 -19.71 -34.07 -30.11
C ARG A 13 -20.12 -32.82 -29.35
N HIS A 14 -20.15 -32.94 -28.03
CA HIS A 14 -19.92 -31.80 -27.15
C HIS A 14 -18.42 -31.49 -27.27
N PHE A 15 -18.07 -30.59 -28.20
CA PHE A 15 -16.71 -30.13 -28.40
C PHE A 15 -16.66 -28.63 -28.13
N GLY A 16 -15.96 -28.27 -27.06
CA GLY A 16 -15.18 -27.04 -26.98
C GLY A 16 -15.94 -25.77 -26.62
N GLU A 17 -16.50 -25.71 -25.41
CA GLU A 17 -16.83 -24.44 -24.75
C GLU A 17 -15.97 -24.30 -23.48
N GLY A 18 -14.66 -24.53 -23.63
CA GLY A 18 -13.68 -24.47 -22.53
C GLY A 18 -12.28 -24.00 -22.93
N THR A 19 -12.05 -23.59 -24.18
CA THR A 19 -10.69 -23.35 -24.71
C THR A 19 -10.22 -21.91 -24.61
N LEU A 20 -11.11 -20.92 -24.44
CA LEU A 20 -10.73 -19.50 -24.44
C LEU A 20 -10.31 -19.00 -23.05
N GLU A 21 -10.97 -19.48 -21.98
CA GLU A 21 -10.65 -19.08 -20.61
C GLU A 21 -9.32 -19.68 -20.14
N GLU A 22 -8.99 -20.90 -20.56
CA GLU A 22 -7.72 -21.57 -20.23
C GLU A 22 -6.52 -20.89 -20.92
N GLU A 23 -6.67 -20.41 -22.16
CA GLU A 23 -5.62 -19.69 -22.90
C GLU A 23 -5.29 -18.34 -22.25
N ASP A 24 -6.30 -17.60 -21.78
CA ASP A 24 -6.13 -16.31 -21.10
C ASP A 24 -5.45 -16.47 -19.73
N GLU A 25 -5.78 -17.54 -18.98
CA GLU A 25 -5.13 -17.86 -17.71
C GLU A 25 -3.64 -18.22 -17.89
N GLU A 26 -3.30 -19.00 -18.91
CA GLU A 26 -1.92 -19.34 -19.23
C GLU A 26 -1.09 -18.11 -19.61
N GLU A 27 -1.64 -17.20 -20.42
CA GLU A 27 -0.97 -15.95 -20.78
C GLU A 27 -0.73 -15.07 -19.55
N MET A 28 -1.71 -14.98 -18.65
CA MET A 28 -1.58 -14.25 -17.39
C MET A 28 -0.47 -14.84 -16.50
N GLU A 29 -0.39 -16.15 -16.36
CA GLU A 29 0.66 -16.81 -15.56
C GLU A 29 2.06 -16.63 -16.18
N ILE A 30 2.15 -16.64 -17.51
CA ILE A 30 3.40 -16.30 -18.21
C ILE A 30 3.80 -14.86 -17.91
N LEU A 31 2.86 -13.91 -17.97
CA LEU A 31 3.12 -12.50 -17.69
C LEU A 31 3.55 -12.28 -16.23
N LYS A 32 2.85 -12.88 -15.26
CA LYS A 32 3.25 -12.85 -13.83
C LYS A 32 4.66 -13.39 -13.62
N ARG A 33 5.02 -14.49 -14.28
CA ARG A 33 6.38 -15.05 -14.23
C ARG A 33 7.41 -14.08 -14.82
N ARG A 34 7.09 -13.41 -15.93
CA ARG A 34 7.97 -12.40 -16.53
C ARG A 34 8.18 -11.21 -15.60
N ILE A 35 7.10 -10.68 -15.02
CA ILE A 35 7.17 -9.56 -14.06
C ILE A 35 8.01 -9.95 -12.85
N SER A 36 7.74 -11.11 -12.24
CA SER A 36 8.43 -11.56 -11.02
C SER A 36 9.90 -11.95 -11.23
N SER A 37 10.29 -12.34 -12.45
CA SER A 37 11.69 -12.63 -12.81
C SER A 37 12.45 -11.41 -13.36
N HIS A 38 11.78 -10.27 -13.52
CA HIS A 38 12.36 -9.07 -14.09
C HIS A 38 13.43 -8.44 -13.17
N PRO A 39 14.57 -7.94 -13.70
CA PRO A 39 15.60 -7.30 -12.89
C PRO A 39 15.08 -6.15 -12.03
N LEU A 40 14.11 -5.36 -12.53
CA LEU A 40 13.54 -4.24 -11.77
C LEU A 40 12.44 -4.65 -10.77
N TYR A 41 12.05 -5.92 -10.66
CA TYR A 41 10.95 -6.32 -9.78
C TYR A 41 11.21 -6.00 -8.30
N GLY A 42 12.43 -6.20 -7.81
CA GLY A 42 12.79 -5.82 -6.45
C GLY A 42 12.64 -4.32 -6.19
N LEU A 43 13.11 -3.49 -7.11
CA LEU A 43 12.98 -2.03 -7.03
C LEU A 43 11.51 -1.60 -7.06
N LEU A 44 10.70 -2.22 -7.92
CA LEU A 44 9.27 -1.98 -8.01
C LEU A 44 8.56 -2.20 -6.67
N VAL A 45 8.85 -3.34 -6.03
CA VAL A 45 8.29 -3.70 -4.72
C VAL A 45 8.75 -2.71 -3.65
N ASP A 46 10.04 -2.37 -3.61
CA ASP A 46 10.60 -1.41 -2.65
C ASP A 46 9.95 -0.03 -2.80
N SER A 47 9.85 0.51 -4.03
CA SER A 47 9.17 1.79 -4.30
C SER A 47 7.70 1.75 -3.90
N HIS A 48 7.02 0.62 -4.08
CA HIS A 48 5.61 0.46 -3.71
C HIS A 48 5.43 0.46 -2.19
N LEU A 49 6.28 -0.28 -1.49
CA LEU A 49 6.30 -0.32 -0.02
C LEU A 49 6.58 1.05 0.57
N ASP A 50 7.56 1.79 0.03
CA ASP A 50 7.89 3.13 0.48
C ASP A 50 6.74 4.12 0.27
N CYS A 51 5.98 3.98 -0.83
CA CYS A 51 4.76 4.75 -1.06
C CYS A 51 3.67 4.44 -0.01
N LEU A 52 3.46 3.16 0.31
CA LEU A 52 2.47 2.74 1.31
C LEU A 52 2.82 3.23 2.72
N LYS A 53 4.11 3.24 3.09
CA LYS A 53 4.56 3.75 4.39
C LYS A 53 4.16 5.21 4.64
N VAL A 54 4.20 6.05 3.60
CA VAL A 54 3.78 7.45 3.70
C VAL A 54 2.27 7.56 3.94
N GLY A 55 1.46 6.74 3.25
CA GLY A 55 0.00 6.83 3.34
C GLY A 55 -0.64 6.13 4.55
N LEU A 56 -0.03 5.04 5.02
CA LEU A 56 -0.59 4.20 6.10
C LEU A 56 0.10 4.43 7.45
N GLY A 57 1.20 5.18 7.47
CA GLY A 57 2.08 5.30 8.62
C GLY A 57 2.64 3.94 9.08
N ASN A 58 3.11 3.85 10.32
CA ASN A 58 3.67 2.62 10.91
C ASN A 58 2.60 1.64 11.39
N VAL A 59 1.32 1.84 11.02
CA VAL A 59 0.19 1.05 11.54
C VAL A 59 0.13 -0.33 10.90
N VAL A 60 0.67 -0.47 9.70
CA VAL A 60 0.73 -1.74 8.99
C VAL A 60 2.16 -2.27 9.07
N ASP A 61 2.35 -3.36 9.82
CA ASP A 61 3.57 -4.16 9.74
C ASP A 61 3.54 -4.90 8.40
N ILE A 62 4.04 -4.24 7.36
CA ILE A 62 4.17 -4.87 6.06
C ILE A 62 5.36 -5.81 6.15
N ASP A 63 5.10 -7.12 6.20
CA ASP A 63 6.15 -8.14 6.25
C ASP A 63 7.08 -8.00 5.04
N THR A 64 8.24 -7.41 5.28
CA THR A 64 9.29 -7.20 4.29
C THR A 64 10.18 -8.43 4.13
N SER A 65 9.87 -9.58 4.76
CA SER A 65 10.66 -10.81 4.63
C SER A 65 10.70 -11.35 3.19
N HIS A 66 9.78 -10.91 2.33
CA HIS A 66 9.74 -11.29 0.91
C HIS A 66 10.75 -10.55 0.01
N ARG A 67 11.84 -10.00 0.57
CA ARG A 67 12.95 -9.47 -0.25
C ARG A 67 13.53 -10.59 -1.11
N ILE A 68 13.06 -10.66 -2.36
CA ILE A 68 13.53 -11.61 -3.36
C ILE A 68 15.01 -11.30 -3.60
N VAL A 69 15.88 -12.17 -3.10
CA VAL A 69 17.29 -12.19 -3.49
C VAL A 69 17.31 -12.39 -5.00
N GLN A 70 17.73 -11.36 -5.75
CA GLN A 70 17.94 -11.42 -7.19
C GLN A 70 18.97 -12.51 -7.50
N LYS A 71 18.48 -13.71 -7.80
CA LYS A 71 19.26 -14.70 -8.53
C LYS A 71 19.05 -14.38 -10.00
N GLN A 72 20.11 -13.91 -10.64
CA GLN A 72 20.17 -13.67 -12.07
C GLN A 72 19.84 -14.99 -12.78
N ALA A 73 18.60 -15.14 -13.24
CA ALA A 73 18.18 -16.27 -14.04
C ALA A 73 18.46 -15.92 -15.50
N ASP A 74 19.61 -16.37 -16.01
CA ASP A 74 19.92 -16.36 -17.43
C ASP A 74 19.02 -17.37 -18.16
N SER A 75 17.76 -17.01 -18.38
CA SER A 75 16.89 -17.73 -19.31
C SER A 75 16.43 -16.77 -20.40
N ARG A 76 17.31 -16.54 -21.38
CA ARG A 76 16.95 -15.90 -22.65
C ARG A 76 16.06 -16.87 -23.44
N SER A 77 14.79 -16.96 -23.07
CA SER A 77 13.76 -17.55 -23.92
C SER A 77 13.48 -16.54 -25.03
N SER A 78 13.78 -16.90 -26.28
CA SER A 78 13.50 -16.08 -27.45
C SER A 78 11.99 -16.05 -27.71
N LEU A 79 11.27 -15.17 -27.01
CA LEU A 79 9.89 -14.82 -27.30
C LEU A 79 9.81 -13.30 -27.46
N SER A 80 9.34 -12.86 -28.64
CA SER A 80 8.95 -11.49 -29.01
C SER A 80 9.73 -10.38 -28.31
N MET A 81 10.82 -9.87 -28.92
CA MET A 81 11.53 -8.67 -28.44
C MET A 81 10.59 -7.51 -28.11
N PHE A 82 9.50 -7.36 -28.88
CA PHE A 82 8.50 -6.32 -28.68
C PHE A 82 7.84 -6.38 -27.29
N ASN A 83 7.59 -7.58 -26.77
CA ASN A 83 6.96 -7.76 -25.46
C ASN A 83 7.95 -7.53 -24.29
N GLN A 84 9.26 -7.62 -24.55
CA GLN A 84 10.27 -7.34 -23.53
C GLN A 84 10.51 -5.84 -23.38
N GLU A 85 10.62 -5.09 -24.48
CA GLU A 85 10.78 -3.63 -24.45
C GLU A 85 9.60 -2.94 -23.77
N GLU A 86 8.37 -3.41 -24.05
CA GLU A 86 7.17 -2.92 -23.38
C GLU A 86 7.18 -3.21 -21.87
N LEU A 87 7.60 -4.41 -21.47
CA LEU A 87 7.71 -4.77 -20.06
C LEU A 87 8.79 -3.92 -19.36
N ASP A 88 9.94 -3.72 -19.99
CA ASP A 88 11.03 -2.89 -19.46
C ASP A 88 10.51 -1.45 -19.22
N GLN A 89 9.84 -0.87 -20.23
CA GLN A 89 9.24 0.46 -20.14
C GLN A 89 8.17 0.54 -19.05
N PHE A 90 7.32 -0.47 -18.93
CA PHE A 90 6.31 -0.56 -17.87
C PHE A 90 6.96 -0.56 -16.49
N MET A 91 7.98 -1.39 -16.28
CA MET A 91 8.65 -1.51 -14.98
C MET A 91 9.30 -0.18 -14.56
N GLU A 92 9.96 0.52 -15.49
CA GLU A 92 10.56 1.84 -15.25
C GLU A 92 9.52 2.93 -14.99
N ALA A 93 8.47 2.99 -15.81
CA ALA A 93 7.41 3.97 -15.69
C ALA A 93 6.66 3.82 -14.37
N TYR A 94 6.41 2.58 -13.93
CA TYR A 94 5.72 2.31 -12.68
C TYR A 94 6.57 2.68 -11.46
N CYS A 95 7.86 2.31 -11.44
CA CYS A 95 8.78 2.77 -10.39
C CYS A 95 8.81 4.31 -10.30
N THR A 96 8.89 4.98 -11.45
CA THR A 96 8.90 6.45 -11.53
C THR A 96 7.59 7.04 -11.01
N ALA A 97 6.45 6.47 -11.37
CA ALA A 97 5.14 6.92 -10.93
C ALA A 97 4.98 6.76 -9.41
N LEU A 98 5.43 5.64 -8.84
CA LEU A 98 5.40 5.40 -7.38
C LEU A 98 6.27 6.40 -6.62
N ASN A 99 7.48 6.69 -7.11
CA ASN A 99 8.37 7.66 -6.46
C ASN A 99 7.77 9.07 -6.50
N LYS A 100 7.19 9.49 -7.64
CA LYS A 100 6.48 10.78 -7.74
C LYS A 100 5.27 10.86 -6.82
N LEU A 101 4.50 9.77 -6.71
CA LEU A 101 3.36 9.70 -5.80
C LEU A 101 3.81 9.82 -4.35
N LYS A 102 4.87 9.09 -3.95
CA LYS A 102 5.47 9.20 -2.62
C LYS A 102 5.87 10.65 -2.31
N GLU A 103 6.64 11.28 -3.19
CA GLU A 103 7.08 12.68 -3.02
C GLU A 103 5.89 13.64 -2.89
N ALA A 104 4.85 13.46 -3.72
CA ALA A 104 3.64 14.29 -3.67
C ALA A 104 2.81 14.10 -2.40
N MET A 105 2.89 12.94 -1.75
CA MET A 105 2.16 12.64 -0.51
C MET A 105 2.93 13.04 0.75
N GLU A 106 4.26 13.12 0.69
CA GLU A 106 5.10 13.29 1.88
C GLU A 106 4.89 14.64 2.58
N GLU A 107 4.89 15.74 1.81
CA GLU A 107 4.63 17.10 2.34
C GLU A 107 3.24 17.24 2.99
N PRO A 108 2.11 16.94 2.31
CA PRO A 108 0.78 17.12 2.91
C PRO A 108 0.55 16.20 4.11
N HIS A 109 1.18 15.01 4.12
CA HIS A 109 1.11 14.12 5.28
C HIS A 109 1.81 14.74 6.50
N LEU A 110 3.03 15.25 6.34
CA LEU A 110 3.77 15.92 7.42
C LEU A 110 3.05 17.18 7.92
N GLU A 111 2.51 17.99 7.01
CA GLU A 111 1.76 19.20 7.35
C GLU A 111 0.51 18.86 8.17
N THR A 112 -0.24 17.84 7.75
CA THR A 112 -1.44 17.38 8.46
C THR A 112 -1.10 16.88 9.86
N MET A 113 -0.03 16.07 10.00
CA MET A 113 0.43 15.60 11.31
C MET A 113 0.84 16.77 12.22
N ALA A 114 1.57 17.74 11.70
CA ALA A 114 2.00 18.92 12.45
C ALA A 114 0.79 19.75 12.91
N PHE A 115 -0.19 19.96 12.03
CA PHE A 115 -1.44 20.65 12.35
C PHE A 115 -2.21 19.94 13.47
N ILE A 116 -2.42 18.63 13.36
CA ILE A 116 -3.14 17.84 14.37
C ILE A 116 -2.42 17.92 15.73
N ASN A 117 -1.09 17.75 15.75
CA ASN A 117 -0.30 17.82 17.00
C ASN A 117 -0.35 19.21 17.65
N SER A 118 -0.35 20.27 16.84
CA SER A 118 -0.53 21.64 17.32
C SER A 118 -1.91 21.84 17.96
N MET A 119 -2.98 21.41 17.27
CA MET A 119 -4.34 21.50 17.79
C MET A 119 -4.52 20.71 19.09
N HIS A 120 -4.00 19.48 19.16
CA HIS A 120 -4.04 18.66 20.36
C HIS A 120 -3.31 19.34 21.54
N SER A 121 -2.18 20.00 21.29
CA SER A 121 -1.44 20.75 22.31
C SER A 121 -2.23 21.94 22.85
N GLN A 122 -2.85 22.73 21.95
CA GLN A 122 -3.69 23.87 22.34
C GLN A 122 -4.90 23.43 23.18
N LEU A 123 -5.59 22.35 22.78
CA LEU A 123 -6.71 21.80 23.53
C LEU A 123 -6.31 21.31 24.93
N LYS A 124 -5.15 20.67 25.04
CA LYS A 124 -4.60 20.21 26.32
C LYS A 124 -4.28 21.37 27.28
N ASP A 125 -3.77 22.48 26.75
CA ASP A 125 -3.46 23.65 27.56
C ASP A 125 -4.73 24.36 28.06
N LEU A 126 -5.78 24.46 27.23
CA LEU A 126 -7.09 24.97 27.66
C LEU A 126 -7.69 24.13 28.79
N GLY A 127 -7.59 22.80 28.72
CA GLY A 127 -8.07 21.90 29.76
C GLY A 127 -7.29 21.96 31.08
N ARG A 128 -6.12 22.62 31.11
CA ARG A 128 -5.35 22.88 32.34
C ARG A 128 -5.73 24.19 33.03
N ILE A 129 -6.50 25.05 32.36
CA ILE A 129 -7.00 26.31 32.93
C ILE A 129 -8.23 25.99 33.80
N ASP A 130 -8.01 25.29 34.91
CA ASP A 130 -8.97 25.28 36.02
C ASP A 130 -8.63 26.44 36.96
N PRO A 131 -9.52 27.45 37.12
CA PRO A 131 -9.25 28.60 37.94
C PRO A 131 -9.57 28.26 39.40
N ARG A 132 -8.55 28.09 40.25
CA ARG A 132 -8.76 28.24 41.69
C ARG A 132 -8.64 29.73 42.02
N PRO A 133 -9.71 30.44 42.42
CA PRO A 133 -9.59 31.80 42.88
C PRO A 133 -8.94 31.77 44.27
N ALA A 134 -7.74 32.35 44.39
CA ALA A 134 -7.21 32.74 45.68
C ALA A 134 -8.03 33.94 46.17
N GLU A 135 -8.84 33.73 47.21
CA GLU A 135 -9.65 34.80 47.81
C GLU A 135 -8.77 35.94 48.35
N PRO A 136 -9.17 37.21 48.16
CA PRO A 136 -8.48 38.35 48.72
C PRO A 136 -8.79 38.47 50.22
N ALA A 137 -7.75 38.34 51.05
CA ALA A 137 -7.81 38.70 52.46
C ALA A 137 -8.08 40.21 52.59
N THR A 138 -9.32 40.58 52.90
CA THR A 138 -9.68 41.92 53.34
C THR A 138 -10.30 41.83 54.73
N MET A 139 -9.56 42.23 55.76
CA MET A 139 -10.11 42.95 56.91
C MET A 139 -9.04 43.90 57.47
N PHE A 140 -9.13 45.14 57.02
CA PHE A 140 -8.61 46.31 57.71
C PHE A 140 -9.51 46.55 58.93
N SER A 141 -9.03 46.26 60.14
CA SER A 141 -9.69 46.68 61.39
C SER A 141 -8.81 47.71 62.05
N GLY A 142 -9.15 48.98 61.81
CA GLY A 142 -8.61 50.10 62.57
C GLY A 142 -9.33 50.21 63.90
N GLU A 143 -8.58 50.26 64.99
CA GLU A 143 -9.01 50.95 66.21
C GLU A 143 -7.83 51.73 66.79
N GLY A 144 -7.78 53.01 66.44
CA GLY A 144 -7.08 54.00 67.25
C GLY A 144 -7.94 54.36 68.46
N LYS A 145 -7.41 54.12 69.66
CA LYS A 145 -7.79 54.86 70.87
C LYS A 145 -6.53 55.17 71.67
N LYS A 146 -6.10 56.42 71.56
CA LYS A 146 -5.05 57.05 72.36
C LYS A 146 -5.74 57.68 73.58
N LEU A 147 -5.42 57.21 74.78
CA LEU A 147 -5.73 57.91 76.01
C LEU A 147 -4.52 57.83 76.94
N MET A 148 -3.79 58.94 77.02
CA MET A 148 -2.96 59.38 78.13
C MET A 148 -3.13 60.89 78.21
#